data_AF-A0A6H5GZ63-F1
#
_entry.id   AF-A0A6H5GZ63-F1
#
_cell.length_a   1.000
_cell.length_b   1.000
_cell.length_c   1.000
_cell.angle_alpha   90.00
_cell.angle_beta   90.00
_cell.angle_gamma   90.00
#
_symmetry.space_group_name_H-M   'P 1'
#
loop_
_entity.id
_entity.type
_entity.pdbx_description
1 polymer ?
#
loop_
_entity_poly.entity_id
_entity_poly.type
_entity_poly.pdbx_seq_one_letter_code
_entity_poly.pdbx_strand_id
1 'polypeptide(L)'
;MSSTHTILGKTIFEGELENQIERFSGNESFTDFFKLLEMDSDSILIGSRNVVFNISLVDLSENVKQRIVWPPTAAHRELCYLKGKSEEDCHNYIRVGAKLDEDRLLLCGTNAYKPLCRHYKFDIIYSRVARVCKRDKGGPHQFWDRWTSLIKARLNCSVPGDYPFYFDEIQSTSDIVDSVYNSTPSKLIYGIFTTPTNAIGGSAICAFSMDDIMKTFDGAFKEQESMNSNWLRVPPNKVPHPRPGQCVNDSRTLPDKAVNFVKTHTLMDEAVPSINQPLLVRISPRECVGIQDPYCAWDTVTNACIAHGDIIGSKQHLIQNVFRGVHTTCQPSGENSVGQEKIVIYSADTLGMVVTTSVVATLVIGFVAGYFCSRHFRKNAYTNMPLHNPHNSALNGEGGASYLSPCANNKSINLLVNVPPKNTIDKNANTSSDNNKTLQKVKKTYI
;
A
#
# COMPACT_ATOMS: atom_id res chain seq x y z
N MET A 1 -58.33 -18.44 -33.08
CA MET A 1 -57.53 -17.87 -31.98
C MET A 1 -56.35 -17.12 -32.57
N SER A 2 -56.03 -15.94 -32.06
CA SER A 2 -54.77 -15.23 -32.38
C SER A 2 -54.26 -14.62 -31.08
N SER A 3 -53.04 -14.98 -30.68
CA SER A 3 -52.44 -14.60 -29.40
C SER A 3 -51.40 -13.52 -29.59
N THR A 4 -51.80 -12.26 -29.39
CA THR A 4 -50.88 -11.12 -29.38
C THR A 4 -50.04 -11.15 -28.10
N HIS A 5 -48.74 -11.44 -28.23
CA HIS A 5 -47.79 -11.28 -27.13
C HIS A 5 -47.47 -9.79 -26.94
N THR A 6 -47.90 -9.20 -25.82
CA THR A 6 -47.53 -7.83 -25.45
C THR A 6 -46.09 -7.80 -24.96
N ILE A 7 -45.19 -7.16 -25.71
CA ILE A 7 -43.82 -6.91 -25.27
C ILE A 7 -43.82 -5.78 -24.23
N LEU A 8 -43.40 -6.08 -23.01
CA LEU A 8 -43.33 -5.14 -21.89
C LEU A 8 -42.06 -4.27 -21.99
N GLY A 9 -42.04 -3.33 -22.93
CA GLY A 9 -40.96 -2.35 -23.07
C GLY A 9 -41.32 -1.01 -22.40
N LYS A 10 -40.86 -0.75 -21.17
CA LYS A 10 -40.81 0.62 -20.63
C LYS A 10 -39.53 1.29 -21.11
N THR A 11 -39.63 2.24 -22.03
CA THR A 11 -38.55 3.21 -22.27
C THR A 11 -38.46 4.12 -21.05
N ILE A 12 -37.33 4.06 -20.34
CA ILE A 12 -36.98 4.99 -19.27
C ILE A 12 -36.19 6.14 -19.90
N PHE A 13 -36.56 7.38 -19.61
CA PHE A 13 -35.82 8.55 -20.10
C PHE A 13 -34.63 8.84 -19.19
N GLU A 14 -33.53 9.35 -19.73
CA GLU A 14 -32.26 9.52 -18.99
C GLU A 14 -32.42 10.39 -17.73
N GLY A 15 -33.17 11.50 -17.82
CA GLY A 15 -33.52 12.36 -16.68
C GLY A 15 -34.48 11.75 -15.65
N GLU A 16 -35.09 10.59 -15.93
CA GLU A 16 -35.83 9.79 -14.93
C GLU A 16 -34.85 8.98 -14.04
N LEU A 17 -33.59 8.85 -14.45
CA LEU A 17 -32.56 8.00 -13.83
C LEU A 17 -31.25 8.74 -13.47
N GLU A 18 -31.14 10.05 -13.71
CA GLU A 18 -29.93 10.85 -13.39
C GLU A 18 -29.51 10.78 -11.92
N ASN A 19 -30.45 10.66 -10.98
CA ASN A 19 -30.17 10.49 -9.55
C ASN A 19 -29.97 9.01 -9.12
N GLN A 20 -29.82 8.08 -10.07
CA GLN A 20 -29.64 6.64 -9.84
C GLN A 20 -28.52 6.01 -10.71
N ILE A 21 -27.85 6.78 -11.57
CA ILE A 21 -26.70 6.34 -12.36
C ILE A 21 -25.45 7.07 -11.85
N GLU A 22 -24.53 6.35 -11.20
CA GLU A 22 -23.17 6.86 -11.02
C GLU A 22 -22.42 6.90 -12.36
N ARG A 23 -21.64 7.96 -12.60
CA ARG A 23 -20.95 8.20 -13.89
C ARG A 23 -19.49 8.52 -13.68
N PHE A 24 -18.60 7.65 -14.17
CA PHE A 24 -17.17 7.97 -14.25
C PHE A 24 -16.87 8.89 -15.44
N SER A 25 -16.77 10.19 -15.18
CA SER A 25 -16.39 11.22 -16.16
C SER A 25 -14.86 11.43 -16.17
N GLY A 26 -14.13 10.52 -16.83
CA GLY A 26 -12.66 10.38 -16.71
C GLY A 26 -11.82 11.66 -16.83
N ASN A 27 -11.81 12.34 -17.98
CA ASN A 27 -11.24 13.67 -18.12
C ASN A 27 -12.15 14.59 -18.94
N GLU A 28 -12.70 15.62 -18.28
CA GLU A 28 -13.58 16.64 -18.88
C GLU A 28 -12.93 17.41 -20.06
N SER A 29 -11.60 17.36 -20.20
CA SER A 29 -10.86 18.11 -21.22
C SER A 29 -10.94 17.50 -22.62
N PHE A 30 -11.33 16.23 -22.79
CA PHE A 30 -11.40 15.58 -24.10
C PHE A 30 -12.29 14.33 -24.10
N THR A 31 -12.74 13.91 -25.29
CA THR A 31 -13.48 12.66 -25.47
C THR A 31 -12.59 11.44 -25.18
N ASP A 32 -12.80 10.83 -24.02
CA ASP A 32 -12.15 9.59 -23.60
C ASP A 32 -12.77 8.38 -24.32
N PHE A 33 -11.97 7.68 -25.12
CA PHE A 33 -12.39 6.46 -25.82
C PHE A 33 -12.19 5.24 -24.91
N PHE A 34 -13.02 5.14 -23.87
CA PHE A 34 -12.97 4.07 -22.89
C PHE A 34 -13.08 2.67 -23.50
N LYS A 35 -12.28 1.75 -22.98
CA LYS A 35 -12.29 0.32 -23.30
C LYS A 35 -12.01 -0.47 -22.01
N LEU A 36 -12.97 -1.29 -21.59
CA LEU A 36 -12.73 -2.28 -20.53
C LEU A 36 -11.61 -3.23 -20.96
N LEU A 37 -10.62 -3.39 -20.08
CA LEU A 37 -9.40 -4.18 -20.30
C LEU A 37 -9.39 -5.45 -19.45
N GLU A 38 -9.76 -5.33 -18.18
CA GLU A 38 -9.79 -6.39 -17.17
C GLU A 38 -10.88 -6.05 -16.15
N MET A 39 -11.47 -7.06 -15.51
CA MET A 39 -12.44 -6.93 -14.41
C MET A 39 -12.12 -7.96 -13.34
N ASP A 40 -11.73 -7.51 -12.17
CA ASP A 40 -11.64 -8.32 -10.95
C ASP A 40 -12.92 -8.15 -10.11
N SER A 41 -13.03 -8.79 -8.95
CA SER A 41 -14.22 -8.71 -8.08
C SER A 41 -14.50 -7.31 -7.53
N ASP A 42 -13.44 -6.52 -7.30
CA ASP A 42 -13.48 -5.26 -6.54
C ASP A 42 -13.16 -4.04 -7.41
N SER A 43 -12.61 -4.24 -8.62
CA SER A 43 -12.16 -3.15 -9.48
C SER A 43 -12.13 -3.52 -10.96
N ILE A 44 -12.39 -2.52 -11.80
CA ILE A 44 -12.33 -2.59 -13.27
C ILE A 44 -11.20 -1.73 -13.80
N LEU A 45 -10.45 -2.30 -14.75
CA LEU A 45 -9.37 -1.62 -15.42
C LEU A 45 -9.84 -1.11 -16.79
N ILE A 46 -9.87 0.22 -16.95
CA ILE A 46 -10.40 0.88 -18.15
C ILE A 46 -9.30 1.67 -18.86
N GLY A 47 -9.01 1.28 -20.09
CA GLY A 47 -8.08 1.97 -20.97
C GLY A 47 -8.74 3.12 -21.71
N SER A 48 -8.00 4.19 -21.94
CA SER A 48 -8.45 5.35 -22.73
C SER A 48 -7.28 6.00 -23.50
N ARG A 49 -7.40 7.30 -23.82
CA ARG A 49 -6.43 8.14 -24.54
C ARG A 49 -5.26 8.51 -23.61
N ASN A 50 -4.11 7.85 -23.81
CA ASN A 50 -2.86 7.99 -23.03
C ASN A 50 -2.93 7.53 -21.55
N VAL A 51 -4.07 7.03 -21.07
CA VAL A 51 -4.28 6.69 -19.66
C VAL A 51 -4.95 5.33 -19.54
N VAL A 52 -4.62 4.58 -18.49
CA VAL A 52 -5.47 3.50 -17.96
C VAL A 52 -5.85 3.86 -16.53
N PHE A 53 -7.15 3.85 -16.27
CA PHE A 53 -7.76 4.06 -14.97
C PHE A 53 -7.93 2.70 -14.30
N ASN A 54 -7.59 2.59 -13.01
CA ASN A 54 -8.13 1.53 -12.16
C ASN A 54 -9.27 2.14 -11.34
N ILE A 55 -10.46 1.58 -11.45
CA ILE A 55 -11.68 2.13 -10.86
C ILE A 55 -12.29 1.07 -9.96
N SER A 56 -12.62 1.45 -8.74
CA SER A 56 -13.39 0.62 -7.82
C SER A 56 -14.74 0.25 -8.44
N LEU A 57 -15.17 -1.00 -8.32
CA LEU A 57 -16.48 -1.46 -8.79
C LEU A 57 -17.65 -0.98 -7.92
N VAL A 58 -17.34 -0.34 -6.79
CA VAL A 58 -18.25 -0.10 -5.67
C VAL A 58 -18.89 1.29 -5.73
N ASP A 59 -18.04 2.30 -5.88
CA ASP A 59 -18.33 3.74 -5.80
C ASP A 59 -17.86 4.48 -7.07
N LEU A 60 -17.53 3.71 -8.12
CA LEU A 60 -16.87 4.13 -9.36
C LEU A 60 -15.70 5.12 -9.17
N SER A 61 -15.02 5.07 -8.01
CA SER A 61 -13.94 5.98 -7.69
C SER A 61 -12.61 5.51 -8.26
N GLU A 62 -11.80 6.46 -8.73
CA GLU A 62 -10.51 6.14 -9.33
C GLU A 62 -9.43 5.93 -8.25
N ASN A 63 -8.74 4.79 -8.30
CA ASN A 63 -7.50 4.63 -7.55
C ASN A 63 -6.36 5.39 -8.26
N VAL A 64 -6.30 6.71 -8.04
CA VAL A 64 -5.34 7.63 -8.65
C VAL A 64 -3.87 7.20 -8.45
N LYS A 65 -3.55 6.47 -7.37
CA LYS A 65 -2.20 5.92 -7.11
C LYS A 65 -1.79 4.83 -8.11
N GLN A 66 -2.77 4.16 -8.74
CA GLN A 66 -2.59 3.11 -9.72
C GLN A 66 -2.90 3.57 -11.17
N ARG A 67 -3.21 4.86 -11.36
CA ARG A 67 -3.39 5.47 -12.70
C ARG A 67 -2.13 5.27 -13.55
N ILE A 68 -2.26 4.55 -14.66
CA ILE A 68 -1.15 4.35 -15.60
C ILE A 68 -1.20 5.45 -16.66
N VAL A 69 -0.29 6.41 -16.59
CA VAL A 69 -0.10 7.43 -17.62
C VAL A 69 0.93 6.95 -18.65
N TRP A 70 0.50 6.75 -19.89
CA TRP A 70 1.31 6.24 -21.00
C TRP A 70 1.02 6.96 -22.34
N PRO A 71 1.39 8.25 -22.47
CA PRO A 71 1.38 8.96 -23.75
C PRO A 71 2.48 8.48 -24.71
N PRO A 72 2.34 8.76 -26.02
CA PRO A 72 3.41 8.53 -26.99
C PRO A 72 4.50 9.59 -26.87
N THR A 73 5.75 9.18 -27.12
CA THR A 73 6.93 10.05 -27.13
C THR A 73 6.83 11.12 -28.22
N ALA A 74 7.51 12.27 -28.02
CA ALA A 74 7.52 13.39 -28.98
C ALA A 74 7.87 12.92 -30.40
N ALA A 75 8.99 12.21 -30.57
CA ALA A 75 9.42 11.66 -31.86
C ALA A 75 8.38 10.72 -32.52
N HIS A 76 7.62 9.92 -31.76
CA HIS A 76 6.55 9.10 -32.34
C HIS A 76 5.34 9.94 -32.78
N ARG A 77 5.05 11.03 -32.06
CA ARG A 77 3.97 11.98 -32.38
C ARG A 77 4.31 12.83 -33.60
N GLU A 78 5.53 13.36 -33.67
CA GLU A 78 6.09 14.07 -34.84
C GLU A 78 6.08 13.18 -36.09
N LEU A 79 6.55 11.93 -35.99
CA LEU A 79 6.47 10.94 -37.07
C LEU A 79 5.05 10.51 -37.45
N CYS A 80 4.04 10.83 -36.64
CA CYS A 80 2.63 10.65 -36.94
C CYS A 80 2.06 11.88 -37.67
N TYR A 81 2.40 13.10 -37.23
CA TYR A 81 2.07 14.35 -37.95
C TYR A 81 2.69 14.40 -39.36
N LEU A 82 3.96 13.96 -39.50
CA LEU A 82 4.63 13.84 -40.80
C LEU A 82 4.00 12.81 -41.75
N LYS A 83 3.07 11.95 -41.26
CA LYS A 83 2.24 11.05 -42.07
C LYS A 83 0.86 11.63 -42.40
N GLY A 84 0.62 12.93 -42.13
CA GLY A 84 -0.65 13.60 -42.42
C GLY A 84 -1.79 13.20 -41.49
N LYS A 85 -1.49 12.81 -40.24
CA LYS A 85 -2.50 12.48 -39.22
C LYS A 85 -2.81 13.68 -38.32
N SER A 86 -4.06 13.73 -37.83
CA SER A 86 -4.52 14.81 -36.93
C SER A 86 -3.92 14.68 -35.52
N GLU A 87 -4.01 15.77 -34.74
CA GLU A 87 -3.53 15.79 -33.35
C GLU A 87 -4.16 14.68 -32.50
N GLU A 88 -5.48 14.50 -32.60
CA GLU A 88 -6.24 13.47 -31.90
C GLU A 88 -5.76 12.05 -32.25
N ASP A 89 -5.58 11.77 -33.54
CA ASP A 89 -5.14 10.48 -34.08
C ASP A 89 -3.76 10.05 -33.55
N CYS A 90 -2.88 11.01 -33.24
CA CYS A 90 -1.49 10.76 -32.85
C CYS A 90 -1.28 10.55 -31.34
N HIS A 91 -2.31 10.11 -30.62
CA HIS A 91 -2.23 9.68 -29.23
C HIS A 91 -2.02 8.17 -29.06
N ASN A 92 -1.81 7.73 -27.81
CA ASN A 92 -1.77 6.31 -27.46
C ASN A 92 -3.13 5.87 -26.93
N TYR A 93 -3.99 5.34 -27.80
CA TYR A 93 -5.26 4.74 -27.38
C TYR A 93 -5.00 3.32 -26.90
N ILE A 94 -5.25 3.06 -25.62
CA ILE A 94 -5.12 1.70 -25.05
C ILE A 94 -6.31 0.87 -25.53
N ARG A 95 -6.04 -0.29 -26.14
CA ARG A 95 -7.07 -1.13 -26.80
C ARG A 95 -7.08 -2.58 -26.33
N VAL A 96 -5.96 -3.06 -25.79
CA VAL A 96 -5.81 -4.43 -25.28
C VAL A 96 -5.22 -4.38 -23.87
N GLY A 97 -5.89 -5.06 -22.95
CA GLY A 97 -5.28 -5.55 -21.72
C GLY A 97 -5.40 -7.07 -21.69
N ALA A 98 -4.50 -7.72 -20.95
CA ALA A 98 -4.61 -9.13 -20.61
C ALA A 98 -3.83 -9.39 -19.31
N LYS A 99 -4.51 -9.90 -18.28
CA LYS A 99 -3.87 -10.42 -17.07
C LYS A 99 -3.03 -11.64 -17.43
N LEU A 100 -1.71 -11.52 -17.23
CA LEU A 100 -0.76 -12.59 -17.50
C LEU A 100 -0.64 -13.52 -16.28
N ASP A 101 -0.73 -12.93 -15.08
CA ASP A 101 -0.47 -13.59 -13.81
C ASP A 101 -1.24 -12.94 -12.66
N GLU A 102 -1.11 -13.52 -11.46
CA GLU A 102 -1.51 -12.92 -10.18
C GLU A 102 -0.97 -11.48 -9.99
N ASP A 103 0.21 -11.13 -10.52
CA ASP A 103 0.88 -9.83 -10.29
C ASP A 103 1.24 -9.04 -11.57
N ARG A 104 0.89 -9.53 -12.76
CA ARG A 104 1.33 -8.95 -14.05
C ARG A 104 0.21 -8.81 -15.08
N LEU A 105 0.28 -7.70 -15.80
CA LEU A 105 -0.67 -7.30 -16.82
C LEU A 105 0.08 -6.90 -18.09
N LEU A 106 -0.36 -7.39 -19.25
CA LEU A 106 0.05 -6.86 -20.55
C LEU A 106 -0.90 -5.75 -20.96
N LEU A 107 -0.37 -4.56 -21.30
CA LEU A 107 -1.13 -3.47 -21.89
C LEU A 107 -0.60 -3.15 -23.29
N CYS A 108 -1.48 -2.98 -24.27
CA CYS A 108 -1.12 -2.53 -25.61
C CYS A 108 -2.01 -1.38 -26.10
N GLY A 109 -1.39 -0.43 -26.82
CA GLY A 109 -2.07 0.72 -27.39
C GLY A 109 -1.49 1.18 -28.73
N THR A 110 -2.20 2.07 -29.40
CA THR A 110 -1.89 2.52 -30.77
C THR A 110 -0.60 3.32 -30.89
N ASN A 111 -0.16 3.97 -29.80
CA ASN A 111 1.04 4.79 -29.68
C ASN A 111 1.37 5.58 -30.97
N ALA A 112 0.50 6.54 -31.34
CA ALA A 112 0.67 7.41 -32.51
C ALA A 112 0.91 6.65 -33.85
N TYR A 113 0.03 5.71 -34.18
CA TYR A 113 0.15 4.81 -35.35
C TYR A 113 1.47 4.01 -35.41
N LYS A 114 2.06 3.74 -34.24
CA LYS A 114 3.18 2.80 -34.05
C LYS A 114 2.86 1.94 -32.82
N PRO A 115 2.01 0.91 -32.94
CA PRO A 115 1.48 0.18 -31.80
C PRO A 115 2.59 -0.43 -30.95
N LEU A 116 2.42 -0.35 -29.63
CA LEU A 116 3.36 -0.90 -28.65
C LEU A 116 2.59 -1.65 -27.56
N CYS A 117 3.26 -2.66 -27.00
CA CYS A 117 2.85 -3.36 -25.80
C CYS A 117 3.88 -3.12 -24.68
N ARG A 118 3.42 -3.15 -23.43
CA ARG A 118 4.25 -3.01 -22.22
C ARG A 118 3.68 -3.90 -21.12
N HIS A 119 4.56 -4.61 -20.43
CA HIS A 119 4.20 -5.33 -19.20
C HIS A 119 4.18 -4.35 -18.02
N TYR A 120 3.12 -4.40 -17.24
CA TYR A 120 2.99 -3.74 -15.95
C TYR A 120 2.97 -4.79 -14.85
N LYS A 121 3.54 -4.44 -13.69
CA LYS A 121 3.52 -5.26 -12.48
C LYS A 121 2.83 -4.45 -11.38
N PHE A 122 1.94 -5.10 -10.65
CA PHE A 122 1.29 -4.53 -9.47
C PHE A 122 1.84 -5.19 -8.21
N ASP A 123 2.00 -4.43 -7.14
CA ASP A 123 2.37 -4.97 -5.83
C ASP A 123 1.12 -5.54 -5.13
N ILE A 124 0.69 -6.72 -5.59
CA ILE A 124 -0.42 -7.46 -4.99
C ILE A 124 0.13 -8.41 -3.91
N ILE A 125 -0.42 -8.30 -2.71
CA ILE A 125 -0.05 -9.10 -1.55
C ILE A 125 -0.88 -10.38 -1.56
N TYR A 126 -0.23 -11.52 -1.30
CA TYR A 126 -0.88 -12.83 -1.20
C TYR A 126 -0.41 -13.58 0.04
N SER A 127 -1.37 -14.10 0.80
CA SER A 127 -1.12 -14.94 1.96
C SER A 127 -0.62 -16.32 1.58
N ARG A 128 0.41 -16.81 2.28
CA ARG A 128 1.09 -18.07 1.94
C ARG A 128 1.49 -18.86 3.18
N VAL A 129 1.28 -20.17 3.13
CA VAL A 129 1.82 -21.13 4.10
C VAL A 129 3.09 -21.75 3.51
N ALA A 130 4.07 -22.07 4.36
CA ALA A 130 5.31 -22.74 3.96
C ALA A 130 5.73 -23.79 5.00
N ARG A 131 6.41 -24.85 4.55
CA ARG A 131 7.00 -25.87 5.43
C ARG A 131 8.50 -26.04 5.19
N VAL A 132 9.21 -26.47 6.24
CA VAL A 132 10.59 -26.96 6.19
C VAL A 132 10.70 -28.23 7.05
N CYS A 133 11.60 -29.13 6.69
CA CYS A 133 11.84 -30.36 7.45
C CYS A 133 12.78 -30.08 8.64
N LYS A 134 12.37 -30.41 9.87
CA LYS A 134 13.13 -30.19 11.11
C LYS A 134 14.54 -30.83 11.14
N ARG A 135 14.85 -31.75 10.22
CA ARG A 135 16.16 -32.42 10.07
C ARG A 135 16.89 -32.08 8.76
N ASP A 136 16.46 -31.04 8.05
CA ASP A 136 17.17 -30.48 6.89
C ASP A 136 18.51 -29.88 7.35
N LYS A 137 19.62 -30.38 6.81
CA LYS A 137 21.01 -30.00 7.11
C LYS A 137 21.64 -29.16 5.99
N GLY A 138 20.83 -28.66 5.07
CA GLY A 138 21.30 -28.09 3.81
C GLY A 138 21.60 -29.17 2.75
N GLY A 139 21.90 -28.71 1.53
CA GLY A 139 22.18 -29.57 0.39
C GLY A 139 23.62 -30.07 0.30
N PRO A 140 23.94 -30.88 -0.73
CA PRO A 140 25.30 -31.34 -1.00
C PRO A 140 26.23 -30.17 -1.36
N HIS A 141 27.53 -30.35 -1.12
CA HIS A 141 28.65 -29.53 -1.60
C HIS A 141 28.44 -28.00 -1.55
N GLN A 142 27.82 -27.43 -2.58
CA GLN A 142 27.66 -25.98 -2.79
C GLN A 142 26.42 -25.37 -2.10
N PHE A 143 25.54 -26.19 -1.50
CA PHE A 143 24.23 -25.76 -0.98
C PHE A 143 24.05 -26.01 0.52
N TRP A 144 25.14 -26.16 1.26
CA TRP A 144 25.13 -26.43 2.71
C TRP A 144 24.43 -25.33 3.54
N ASP A 145 24.33 -24.11 3.00
CA ASP A 145 23.70 -22.92 3.62
C ASP A 145 22.20 -22.80 3.31
N ARG A 146 21.59 -23.73 2.55
CA ARG A 146 20.25 -23.57 1.96
C ARG A 146 19.30 -24.72 2.24
N TRP A 147 18.08 -24.38 2.66
CA TRP A 147 16.97 -25.32 2.80
C TRP A 147 16.75 -26.13 1.51
N THR A 148 16.75 -27.46 1.67
CA THR A 148 16.40 -28.43 0.60
C THR A 148 14.93 -28.80 0.60
N SER A 149 14.23 -28.47 1.69
CA SER A 149 12.84 -28.84 1.95
C SER A 149 11.83 -27.68 1.90
N LEU A 150 12.29 -26.44 1.69
CA LEU A 150 11.44 -25.25 1.70
C LEU A 150 10.49 -25.19 0.50
N ILE A 151 9.20 -25.37 0.76
CA ILE A 151 8.12 -25.19 -0.21
C ILE A 151 6.97 -24.36 0.40
N LYS A 152 6.23 -23.64 -0.46
CA LYS A 152 5.17 -22.69 -0.07
C LYS A 152 3.96 -22.77 -1.02
N ALA A 153 2.76 -22.55 -0.50
CA ALA A 153 1.50 -22.50 -1.26
C ALA A 153 0.74 -21.20 -0.96
N ARG A 154 -0.18 -20.78 -1.84
CA ARG A 154 -1.15 -19.71 -1.52
C ARG A 154 -2.19 -20.24 -0.55
N LEU A 155 -2.63 -19.43 0.41
CA LEU A 155 -3.81 -19.71 1.24
C LEU A 155 -5.03 -19.09 0.56
N ASN A 156 -6.09 -19.87 0.31
CA ASN A 156 -7.34 -19.36 -0.25
C ASN A 156 -8.38 -19.10 0.86
N CYS A 157 -8.49 -17.84 1.28
CA CYS A 157 -9.59 -17.34 2.11
C CYS A 157 -10.51 -16.49 1.22
N SER A 158 -11.63 -17.07 0.78
CA SER A 158 -12.55 -16.42 -0.17
C SER A 158 -14.02 -16.76 0.11
N VAL A 159 -14.92 -15.81 -0.10
CA VAL A 159 -16.37 -16.08 -0.15
C VAL A 159 -16.74 -16.60 -1.55
N PRO A 160 -17.46 -17.74 -1.66
CA PRO A 160 -17.90 -18.26 -2.94
C PRO A 160 -19.05 -17.45 -3.56
N GLY A 161 -19.06 -17.36 -4.88
CA GLY A 161 -20.07 -16.68 -5.71
C GLY A 161 -19.69 -16.79 -7.19
N ASP A 162 -20.46 -16.18 -8.09
CA ASP A 162 -20.13 -16.14 -9.53
C ASP A 162 -18.75 -15.51 -9.79
N TYR A 163 -18.38 -14.54 -8.96
CA TYR A 163 -17.02 -14.03 -8.81
C TYR A 163 -16.62 -14.19 -7.33
N PRO A 164 -15.63 -15.05 -7.00
CA PRO A 164 -15.21 -15.25 -5.61
C PRO A 164 -14.44 -14.05 -5.09
N PHE A 165 -14.79 -13.60 -3.88
CA PHE A 165 -14.19 -12.44 -3.21
C PHE A 165 -13.07 -12.88 -2.26
N TYR A 166 -11.85 -12.35 -2.40
CA TYR A 166 -10.65 -12.83 -1.70
C TYR A 166 -10.16 -11.91 -0.57
N PHE A 167 -9.78 -12.51 0.56
CA PHE A 167 -9.13 -11.85 1.69
C PHE A 167 -7.63 -12.22 1.69
N ASP A 168 -6.85 -11.55 0.85
CA ASP A 168 -5.47 -11.96 0.57
C ASP A 168 -4.41 -11.46 1.60
N GLU A 169 -4.73 -10.54 2.53
CA GLU A 169 -3.79 -10.02 3.55
C GLU A 169 -3.93 -10.70 4.93
N ILE A 170 -3.06 -11.65 5.28
CA ILE A 170 -3.08 -12.31 6.60
C ILE A 170 -2.58 -11.39 7.72
N GLN A 171 -3.39 -11.24 8.75
CA GLN A 171 -3.12 -10.40 9.90
C GLN A 171 -2.55 -11.16 11.11
N SER A 172 -3.02 -12.38 11.35
CA SER A 172 -2.56 -13.31 12.41
C SER A 172 -3.04 -14.74 12.15
N THR A 173 -2.50 -15.70 12.91
CA THR A 173 -2.94 -17.11 12.96
C THR A 173 -3.09 -17.59 14.40
N SER A 174 -3.91 -18.62 14.61
CA SER A 174 -3.89 -19.44 15.83
C SER A 174 -2.74 -20.45 15.81
N ASP A 175 -2.51 -21.08 16.96
CA ASP A 175 -1.85 -22.39 17.03
C ASP A 175 -2.71 -23.49 16.36
N ILE A 176 -2.17 -24.70 16.26
CA ILE A 176 -2.89 -25.87 15.75
C ILE A 176 -3.93 -26.32 16.79
N VAL A 177 -5.20 -26.41 16.38
CA VAL A 177 -6.32 -26.88 17.20
C VAL A 177 -6.77 -28.25 16.71
N ASP A 178 -6.81 -29.23 17.61
CA ASP A 178 -7.46 -30.52 17.35
C ASP A 178 -8.99 -30.35 17.36
N SER A 179 -9.65 -30.72 16.26
CA SER A 179 -11.10 -30.59 16.06
C SER A 179 -11.70 -31.89 15.52
N VAL A 180 -13.01 -32.06 15.62
CA VAL A 180 -13.74 -33.19 15.00
C VAL A 180 -14.62 -32.65 13.88
N TYR A 181 -14.18 -32.84 12.63
CA TYR A 181 -14.90 -32.42 11.44
C TYR A 181 -15.41 -33.64 10.69
N ASN A 182 -16.70 -33.68 10.33
CA ASN A 182 -17.37 -34.83 9.69
C ASN A 182 -17.05 -36.19 10.35
N SER A 183 -17.03 -36.23 11.70
CA SER A 183 -16.68 -37.41 12.53
C SER A 183 -15.22 -37.91 12.40
N THR A 184 -14.37 -37.22 11.65
CA THR A 184 -12.92 -37.46 11.63
C THR A 184 -12.18 -36.45 12.52
N PRO A 185 -11.15 -36.87 13.30
CA PRO A 185 -10.27 -35.94 13.99
C PRO A 185 -9.36 -35.24 12.98
N SER A 186 -9.43 -33.91 12.92
CA SER A 186 -8.71 -33.06 11.97
C SER A 186 -7.98 -31.94 12.69
N LYS A 187 -6.75 -31.63 12.26
CA LYS A 187 -5.93 -30.57 12.83
C LYS A 187 -6.14 -29.28 12.06
N LEU A 188 -6.65 -28.25 12.72
CA LEU A 188 -7.06 -27.00 12.10
C LEU A 188 -6.14 -25.84 12.50
N ILE A 189 -5.89 -24.94 11.56
CA ILE A 189 -5.24 -23.64 11.79
C ILE A 189 -6.24 -22.56 11.38
N TYR A 190 -6.54 -21.63 12.28
CA TYR A 190 -7.38 -20.47 12.01
C TYR A 190 -6.49 -19.28 11.63
N GLY A 191 -6.78 -18.62 10.51
CA GLY A 191 -6.13 -17.38 10.11
C GLY A 191 -7.14 -16.22 10.09
N ILE A 192 -6.71 -15.04 10.54
CA ILE A 192 -7.44 -13.79 10.37
C ILE A 192 -6.84 -13.07 9.16
N PHE A 193 -7.68 -12.75 8.18
CA PHE A 193 -7.31 -12.11 6.93
C PHE A 193 -8.08 -10.79 6.77
N THR A 194 -7.55 -9.89 5.96
CA THR A 194 -8.26 -8.70 5.49
C THR A 194 -8.18 -8.57 3.99
N THR A 195 -9.04 -7.71 3.45
CA THR A 195 -8.90 -7.14 2.11
C THR A 195 -7.70 -6.17 2.04
N PRO A 196 -7.20 -5.86 0.84
CA PRO A 196 -6.19 -4.82 0.65
C PRO A 196 -6.73 -3.41 0.97
N THR A 197 -5.85 -2.49 1.35
CA THR A 197 -6.19 -1.09 1.71
C THR A 197 -6.80 -0.21 0.60
N ASN A 198 -7.03 -0.76 -0.60
CA ASN A 198 -7.69 -0.07 -1.72
C ASN A 198 -8.99 -0.78 -2.18
N ALA A 199 -9.49 -1.74 -1.40
CA ALA A 199 -10.72 -2.49 -1.61
C ALA A 199 -11.75 -2.17 -0.51
N ILE A 200 -12.94 -2.78 -0.54
CA ILE A 200 -13.91 -2.68 0.58
C ILE A 200 -13.21 -3.16 1.85
N GLY A 201 -13.20 -2.33 2.91
CA GLY A 201 -12.66 -2.74 4.20
C GLY A 201 -13.42 -3.95 4.76
N GLY A 202 -12.72 -5.06 4.92
CA GLY A 202 -13.32 -6.33 5.32
C GLY A 202 -12.30 -7.25 5.98
N SER A 203 -12.76 -7.97 7.01
CA SER A 203 -12.00 -8.98 7.74
C SER A 203 -12.67 -10.35 7.64
N ALA A 204 -11.89 -11.41 7.46
CA ALA A 204 -12.39 -12.79 7.40
C ALA A 204 -11.58 -13.71 8.33
N ILE A 205 -12.26 -14.67 8.95
CA ILE A 205 -11.63 -15.77 9.68
C ILE A 205 -11.81 -17.05 8.88
N CYS A 206 -10.70 -17.60 8.36
CA CYS A 206 -10.70 -18.85 7.61
C CYS A 206 -9.97 -19.94 8.39
N ALA A 207 -10.54 -21.15 8.41
CA ALA A 207 -9.88 -22.35 8.92
C ALA A 207 -9.30 -23.17 7.77
N PHE A 208 -8.10 -23.71 7.96
CA PHE A 208 -7.41 -24.59 7.02
C PHE A 208 -7.11 -25.92 7.70
N SER A 209 -7.40 -27.04 7.03
CA SER A 209 -7.00 -28.36 7.50
C SER A 209 -5.51 -28.58 7.23
N MET A 210 -4.80 -29.15 8.20
CA MET A 210 -3.43 -29.63 8.00
C MET A 210 -3.34 -30.68 6.89
N ASP A 211 -4.40 -31.46 6.68
CA ASP A 211 -4.45 -32.49 5.63
C ASP A 211 -4.48 -31.85 4.23
N ASP A 212 -5.27 -30.79 4.03
CA ASP A 212 -5.30 -30.04 2.76
C ASP A 212 -4.02 -29.23 2.54
N ILE A 213 -3.39 -28.71 3.60
CA ILE A 213 -2.05 -28.10 3.52
C ILE A 213 -1.02 -29.12 3.02
N MET A 214 -1.00 -30.33 3.60
CA MET A 214 -0.07 -31.40 3.20
C MET A 214 -0.34 -31.89 1.78
N LYS A 215 -1.60 -32.12 1.42
CA LYS A 215 -2.07 -32.49 0.08
C LYS A 215 -1.69 -31.44 -0.98
N THR A 216 -1.77 -30.16 -0.66
CA THR A 216 -1.34 -29.06 -1.56
C THR A 216 0.17 -29.09 -1.79
N PHE A 217 0.97 -29.36 -0.74
CA PHE A 217 2.42 -29.57 -0.87
C PHE A 217 2.80 -30.85 -1.64
N ASP A 218 1.92 -31.83 -1.71
CA ASP A 218 2.06 -33.02 -2.55
C ASP A 218 1.41 -32.86 -3.95
N GLY A 219 0.85 -31.68 -4.25
CA GLY A 219 0.33 -31.26 -5.57
C GLY A 219 1.41 -30.90 -6.60
N ALA A 220 1.04 -30.13 -7.65
CA ALA A 220 1.97 -29.69 -8.69
C ALA A 220 2.77 -28.43 -8.27
N PHE A 221 3.98 -28.27 -8.82
CA PHE A 221 4.78 -27.05 -8.66
C PHE A 221 4.39 -25.99 -9.71
N LYS A 222 4.67 -24.72 -9.44
CA LYS A 222 4.56 -23.61 -10.39
C LYS A 222 5.94 -23.16 -10.86
N GLU A 223 6.17 -23.08 -12.17
CA GLU A 223 7.41 -22.59 -12.78
C GLU A 223 7.21 -21.27 -13.52
N GLN A 224 8.29 -20.50 -13.62
CA GLN A 224 8.37 -19.29 -14.43
C GLN A 224 9.60 -19.44 -15.34
N GLU A 225 9.39 -19.64 -16.65
CA GLU A 225 10.49 -19.97 -17.58
C GLU A 225 11.49 -18.82 -17.78
N SER A 226 11.01 -17.58 -17.70
CA SER A 226 11.83 -16.36 -17.68
C SER A 226 11.11 -15.27 -16.90
N MET A 227 11.82 -14.21 -16.47
CA MET A 227 11.24 -13.11 -15.69
C MET A 227 10.03 -12.42 -16.35
N ASN A 228 9.88 -12.54 -17.67
CA ASN A 228 8.77 -11.98 -18.44
C ASN A 228 7.72 -13.03 -18.84
N SER A 229 8.03 -14.33 -18.77
CA SER A 229 7.06 -15.42 -19.02
C SER A 229 6.12 -15.62 -17.82
N ASN A 230 4.93 -16.17 -18.06
CA ASN A 230 3.88 -16.38 -17.06
C ASN A 230 4.24 -17.53 -16.09
N TRP A 231 3.57 -17.59 -14.95
CA TRP A 231 3.66 -18.67 -13.95
C TRP A 231 2.75 -19.84 -14.34
N LEU A 232 3.35 -20.95 -14.78
CA LEU A 232 2.63 -22.12 -15.31
C LEU A 232 2.80 -23.36 -14.41
N ARG A 233 1.84 -24.29 -14.48
CA ARG A 233 1.93 -25.62 -13.85
C ARG A 233 3.12 -26.40 -14.44
N VAL A 234 4.00 -26.88 -13.57
CA VAL A 234 5.08 -27.80 -13.94
C VAL A 234 4.51 -29.16 -14.35
N PRO A 235 4.77 -29.65 -15.58
CA PRO A 235 4.42 -31.01 -15.98
C PRO A 235 5.16 -32.07 -15.15
N PRO A 236 4.50 -33.19 -14.76
CA PRO A 236 5.06 -34.15 -13.79
C PRO A 236 6.37 -34.81 -14.26
N ASN A 237 6.59 -34.92 -15.58
CA ASN A 237 7.83 -35.45 -16.17
C ASN A 237 9.05 -34.51 -16.01
N LYS A 238 8.86 -33.22 -15.69
CA LYS A 238 9.96 -32.31 -15.29
C LYS A 238 10.41 -32.53 -13.84
N VAL A 239 9.57 -33.07 -12.97
CA VAL A 239 9.83 -33.18 -11.52
C VAL A 239 10.86 -34.29 -11.27
N PRO A 240 12.04 -33.99 -10.66
CA PRO A 240 13.07 -34.98 -10.41
C PRO A 240 12.66 -35.99 -9.32
N HIS A 241 13.42 -37.08 -9.23
CA HIS A 241 13.27 -38.09 -8.17
C HIS A 241 14.59 -38.16 -7.36
N PRO A 242 14.55 -38.30 -6.02
CA PRO A 242 13.37 -38.25 -5.15
C PRO A 242 12.64 -36.90 -5.22
N ARG A 243 11.35 -36.89 -4.87
CA ARG A 243 10.50 -35.71 -5.01
C ARG A 243 11.02 -34.54 -4.14
N PRO A 244 11.27 -33.36 -4.71
CA PRO A 244 11.66 -32.17 -3.94
C PRO A 244 10.62 -31.77 -2.88
N GLY A 245 11.06 -31.22 -1.75
CA GLY A 245 10.17 -30.81 -0.66
C GLY A 245 9.63 -31.94 0.24
N GLN A 246 10.15 -33.17 0.09
CA GLN A 246 9.91 -34.28 1.02
C GLN A 246 11.05 -34.41 2.06
N CYS A 247 10.72 -34.87 3.27
CA CYS A 247 11.70 -35.01 4.34
C CYS A 247 12.50 -36.31 4.23
N VAL A 248 13.82 -36.19 4.21
CA VAL A 248 14.78 -37.31 4.19
C VAL A 248 15.59 -37.38 5.49
N ASN A 249 16.26 -38.51 5.76
CA ASN A 249 17.07 -38.69 6.97
C ASN A 249 18.40 -37.91 6.95
N ASP A 250 18.96 -37.65 5.77
CA ASP A 250 20.07 -36.72 5.58
C ASP A 250 19.89 -35.97 4.23
N SER A 251 19.73 -34.66 4.27
CA SER A 251 19.53 -33.82 3.08
C SER A 251 20.79 -33.70 2.21
N ARG A 252 21.97 -33.97 2.79
CA ARG A 252 23.26 -33.85 2.10
C ARG A 252 23.52 -34.97 1.09
N THR A 253 22.68 -36.02 1.10
CA THR A 253 22.70 -37.11 0.10
C THR A 253 21.66 -36.92 -1.01
N LEU A 254 20.95 -35.79 -1.04
CA LEU A 254 20.03 -35.48 -2.15
C LEU A 254 20.81 -35.15 -3.42
N PRO A 255 20.36 -35.61 -4.61
CA PRO A 255 21.05 -35.32 -5.86
C PRO A 255 20.89 -33.83 -6.25
N ASP A 256 21.94 -33.26 -6.85
CA ASP A 256 21.98 -31.84 -7.26
C ASP A 256 20.80 -31.42 -8.13
N LYS A 257 20.24 -32.33 -8.94
CA LYS A 257 19.05 -32.07 -9.76
C LYS A 257 17.82 -31.74 -8.91
N ALA A 258 17.62 -32.40 -7.77
CA ALA A 258 16.50 -32.13 -6.87
C ALA A 258 16.71 -30.82 -6.07
N VAL A 259 17.95 -30.57 -5.63
CA VAL A 259 18.30 -29.36 -4.85
C VAL A 259 18.32 -28.09 -5.72
N ASN A 260 18.76 -28.17 -6.98
CA ASN A 260 18.59 -27.07 -7.92
C ASN A 260 17.12 -26.86 -8.33
N PHE A 261 16.32 -27.93 -8.43
CA PHE A 261 14.89 -27.80 -8.73
C PHE A 261 14.12 -27.08 -7.62
N VAL A 262 14.27 -27.45 -6.34
CA VAL A 262 13.53 -26.79 -5.24
C VAL A 262 13.92 -25.31 -5.09
N LYS A 263 15.17 -24.97 -5.37
CA LYS A 263 15.71 -23.61 -5.33
C LYS A 263 15.02 -22.65 -6.31
N THR A 264 14.55 -23.13 -7.46
CA THR A 264 13.73 -22.34 -8.39
C THR A 264 12.22 -22.56 -8.15
N HIS A 265 11.80 -23.80 -7.89
CA HIS A 265 10.41 -24.22 -7.76
C HIS A 265 10.01 -24.38 -6.29
N THR A 266 10.04 -23.27 -5.53
CA THR A 266 9.54 -23.25 -4.14
C THR A 266 8.01 -23.16 -4.05
N LEU A 267 7.33 -22.71 -5.11
CA LEU A 267 5.90 -22.41 -5.12
C LEU A 267 5.07 -23.59 -5.64
N MET A 268 4.04 -23.98 -4.90
CA MET A 268 2.98 -24.88 -5.37
C MET A 268 2.03 -24.15 -6.32
N ASP A 269 1.50 -24.88 -7.30
CA ASP A 269 0.58 -24.36 -8.32
C ASP A 269 -0.84 -24.12 -7.77
N GLU A 270 -1.33 -25.08 -6.99
CA GLU A 270 -2.62 -25.05 -6.29
C GLU A 270 -2.56 -24.16 -5.05
N ALA A 271 -3.68 -23.55 -4.69
CA ALA A 271 -3.88 -22.89 -3.41
C ALA A 271 -4.49 -23.86 -2.39
N VAL A 272 -4.14 -23.70 -1.11
CA VAL A 272 -4.78 -24.44 0.00
C VAL A 272 -6.20 -23.91 0.17
N PRO A 273 -7.25 -24.74 0.04
CA PRO A 273 -8.62 -24.32 0.30
C PRO A 273 -8.86 -24.09 1.80
N SER A 274 -9.68 -23.10 2.13
CA SER A 274 -10.30 -23.02 3.46
C SER A 274 -11.46 -24.02 3.57
N ILE A 275 -11.80 -24.40 4.80
CA ILE A 275 -12.88 -25.36 5.07
C ILE A 275 -14.23 -24.68 4.82
N ASN A 276 -14.92 -25.12 3.76
CA ASN A 276 -16.19 -24.58 3.24
C ASN A 276 -16.09 -23.13 2.75
N GLN A 277 -16.07 -22.18 3.69
CA GLN A 277 -16.10 -20.73 3.48
C GLN A 277 -15.59 -20.03 4.76
N PRO A 278 -15.36 -18.71 4.78
CA PRO A 278 -14.96 -18.01 5.99
C PRO A 278 -15.98 -18.20 7.13
N LEU A 279 -15.48 -18.60 8.31
CA LEU A 279 -16.29 -18.89 9.51
C LEU A 279 -16.92 -17.64 10.10
N LEU A 280 -16.29 -16.49 9.88
CA LEU A 280 -16.80 -15.17 10.19
C LEU A 280 -16.28 -14.21 9.11
N VAL A 281 -17.18 -13.47 8.49
CA VAL A 281 -16.85 -12.24 7.74
C VAL A 281 -17.33 -11.06 8.57
N ARG A 282 -16.48 -10.04 8.72
CA ARG A 282 -16.83 -8.74 9.27
C ARG A 282 -16.42 -7.64 8.30
N ILE A 283 -17.43 -7.10 7.62
CA ILE A 283 -17.45 -5.75 7.06
C ILE A 283 -18.06 -4.87 8.16
N SER A 284 -17.66 -3.60 8.33
CA SER A 284 -18.31 -2.72 9.31
C SER A 284 -19.61 -2.10 8.74
N PRO A 285 -20.50 -1.58 9.61
CA PRO A 285 -21.65 -0.79 9.15
C PRO A 285 -21.25 0.44 8.32
N ARG A 286 -20.03 0.98 8.52
CA ARG A 286 -19.51 2.10 7.72
C ARG A 286 -19.12 1.64 6.32
N GLU A 287 -18.36 0.54 6.22
CA GLU A 287 -17.94 0.00 4.93
C GLU A 287 -19.15 -0.48 4.13
N CYS A 288 -20.07 -1.24 4.73
CA CYS A 288 -21.28 -1.74 4.06
C CYS A 288 -22.20 -0.61 3.54
N VAL A 289 -22.47 0.43 4.33
CA VAL A 289 -23.28 1.57 3.87
C VAL A 289 -22.49 2.44 2.89
N GLY A 290 -21.16 2.49 3.03
CA GLY A 290 -20.23 3.13 2.11
C GLY A 290 -20.13 2.49 0.73
N ILE A 291 -20.61 1.24 0.57
CA ILE A 291 -20.76 0.61 -0.75
C ILE A 291 -21.71 1.41 -1.64
N GLN A 292 -22.68 2.12 -1.06
CA GLN A 292 -23.76 2.86 -1.76
C GLN A 292 -24.65 2.02 -2.69
N ASP A 293 -24.35 0.75 -2.91
CA ASP A 293 -25.15 -0.19 -3.70
C ASP A 293 -26.63 -0.29 -3.23
N PRO A 294 -27.62 -0.01 -4.11
CA PRO A 294 -29.04 -0.23 -3.83
C PRO A 294 -29.41 -1.68 -3.46
N TYR A 295 -28.59 -2.67 -3.84
CA TYR A 295 -28.79 -4.07 -3.51
C TYR A 295 -28.11 -4.51 -2.20
N CYS A 296 -27.21 -3.73 -1.60
CA CYS A 296 -26.59 -4.04 -0.31
C CYS A 296 -27.18 -3.20 0.83
N ALA A 297 -27.52 -3.84 1.94
CA ALA A 297 -27.93 -3.17 3.18
C ALA A 297 -27.27 -3.80 4.40
N TRP A 298 -26.97 -3.00 5.42
CA TRP A 298 -26.49 -3.49 6.70
C TRP A 298 -27.67 -3.92 7.58
N ASP A 299 -27.77 -5.19 7.92
CA ASP A 299 -28.76 -5.66 8.88
C ASP A 299 -28.24 -5.54 10.32
N THR A 300 -28.98 -4.79 11.14
CA THR A 300 -28.71 -4.59 12.57
C THR A 300 -28.97 -5.83 13.43
N VAL A 301 -29.74 -6.82 12.94
CA VAL A 301 -30.00 -8.06 13.67
C VAL A 301 -28.86 -9.05 13.49
N THR A 302 -28.51 -9.41 12.24
CA THR A 302 -27.40 -10.33 11.93
C THR A 302 -26.01 -9.69 12.07
N ASN A 303 -25.91 -8.37 12.07
CA ASN A 303 -24.64 -7.62 12.01
C ASN A 303 -23.79 -8.01 10.79
N ALA A 304 -24.44 -8.06 9.63
CA ALA A 304 -23.85 -8.39 8.34
C ALA A 304 -24.30 -7.40 7.26
N CYS A 305 -23.49 -7.27 6.21
CA CYS A 305 -23.92 -6.69 4.95
C CYS A 305 -24.64 -7.78 4.14
N ILE A 306 -25.90 -7.56 3.76
CA ILE A 306 -26.75 -8.56 3.10
C ILE A 306 -27.39 -8.01 1.83
N ALA A 307 -27.74 -8.91 0.90
CA ALA A 307 -28.47 -8.56 -0.30
C ALA A 307 -29.95 -8.24 0.01
N HIS A 308 -30.41 -7.09 -0.47
CA HIS A 308 -31.77 -6.57 -0.30
C HIS A 308 -32.85 -7.43 -1.00
N GLY A 309 -32.44 -8.29 -1.93
CA GLY A 309 -33.30 -9.20 -2.68
C GLY A 309 -33.77 -10.44 -1.90
N ASP A 310 -33.01 -10.92 -0.92
CA ASP A 310 -33.28 -12.18 -0.20
C ASP A 310 -34.31 -12.03 0.94
N ILE A 311 -34.88 -10.84 1.11
CA ILE A 311 -35.50 -10.42 2.37
C ILE A 311 -37.01 -10.66 2.39
N ILE A 312 -37.41 -11.84 2.87
CA ILE A 312 -38.79 -12.16 3.26
C ILE A 312 -39.05 -11.63 4.69
N GLY A 313 -39.10 -10.31 4.87
CA GLY A 313 -39.20 -9.72 6.22
C GLY A 313 -39.42 -8.19 6.30
N SER A 314 -39.52 -7.70 7.54
CA SER A 314 -39.69 -6.26 7.84
C SER A 314 -38.39 -5.49 7.62
N LYS A 315 -38.42 -4.44 6.79
CA LYS A 315 -37.25 -3.63 6.43
C LYS A 315 -36.73 -2.70 7.56
N GLN A 316 -37.35 -2.73 8.75
CA GLN A 316 -37.03 -1.82 9.87
C GLN A 316 -35.63 -2.02 10.48
N HIS A 317 -34.98 -3.16 10.22
CA HIS A 317 -33.65 -3.48 10.75
C HIS A 317 -32.49 -3.15 9.79
N LEU A 318 -32.81 -2.72 8.57
CA LEU A 318 -31.87 -2.48 7.49
C LEU A 318 -31.39 -1.02 7.50
N ILE A 319 -30.08 -0.83 7.51
CA ILE A 319 -29.43 0.47 7.33
C ILE A 319 -28.84 0.51 5.92
N GLN A 320 -29.24 1.50 5.14
CA GLN A 320 -28.74 1.76 3.79
C GLN A 320 -28.77 3.27 3.54
N ASN A 321 -27.78 3.81 2.83
CA ASN A 321 -27.79 5.22 2.41
C ASN A 321 -27.03 5.41 1.08
N VAL A 322 -27.66 4.94 0.00
CA VAL A 322 -27.21 5.06 -1.40
C VAL A 322 -26.72 6.47 -1.76
N PHE A 323 -27.33 7.53 -1.20
CA PHE A 323 -27.05 8.91 -1.60
C PHE A 323 -25.88 9.58 -0.85
N ARG A 324 -25.35 8.99 0.23
CA ARG A 324 -24.26 9.60 1.01
C ARG A 324 -23.15 8.66 1.47
N GLY A 325 -23.30 7.34 1.29
CA GLY A 325 -22.38 6.34 1.83
C GLY A 325 -22.27 6.29 3.37
N VAL A 326 -23.06 7.08 4.10
CA VAL A 326 -22.92 7.27 5.54
C VAL A 326 -24.29 7.34 6.21
N HIS A 327 -24.47 6.55 7.27
CA HIS A 327 -25.62 6.63 8.16
C HIS A 327 -25.15 6.92 9.60
N THR A 328 -25.92 7.69 10.37
CA THR A 328 -25.53 8.13 11.72
C THR A 328 -25.32 6.97 12.69
N THR A 329 -26.17 5.94 12.60
CA THR A 329 -26.05 4.67 13.37
C THR A 329 -24.75 3.89 13.06
N CYS A 330 -24.04 4.22 11.97
CA CYS A 330 -22.75 3.62 11.63
C CYS A 330 -21.55 4.37 12.26
N GLN A 331 -21.76 5.44 13.02
CA GLN A 331 -20.71 6.04 13.84
C GLN A 331 -20.56 5.26 15.16
N PRO A 332 -19.33 4.99 15.63
CA PRO A 332 -19.11 4.16 16.80
C PRO A 332 -19.64 4.87 18.05
N SER A 333 -20.37 4.12 18.88
CA SER A 333 -20.91 4.56 20.17
C SER A 333 -19.78 4.81 21.19
N GLY A 334 -19.07 5.92 20.98
CA GLY A 334 -17.83 6.27 21.68
C GLY A 334 -17.29 7.64 21.27
N GLU A 335 -17.59 8.14 20.06
CA GLU A 335 -17.42 9.55 19.70
C GLU A 335 -18.51 10.43 20.35
N ASN A 336 -18.51 10.47 21.69
CA ASN A 336 -19.00 11.65 22.40
C ASN A 336 -18.21 12.85 21.89
N SER A 337 -18.90 13.98 21.67
CA SER A 337 -18.34 15.16 21.00
C SER A 337 -17.33 15.92 21.85
N VAL A 338 -16.13 15.34 22.04
CA VAL A 338 -14.91 16.13 22.09
C VAL A 338 -14.86 16.90 20.77
N GLY A 339 -14.80 18.23 20.85
CA GLY A 339 -14.89 19.08 19.66
C GLY A 339 -13.84 18.68 18.63
N GLN A 340 -14.23 18.67 17.35
CA GLN A 340 -13.26 18.60 16.27
C GLN A 340 -12.35 19.82 16.33
N GLU A 341 -11.22 19.70 17.02
CA GLU A 341 -10.04 20.49 16.68
C GLU A 341 -9.63 20.07 15.27
N LYS A 342 -10.25 20.73 14.29
CA LYS A 342 -9.85 20.59 12.89
C LYS A 342 -8.37 20.91 12.84
N ILE A 343 -7.56 19.92 12.49
CA ILE A 343 -6.19 20.15 12.04
C ILE A 343 -6.33 20.94 10.74
N VAL A 344 -6.39 22.26 10.86
CA VAL A 344 -6.36 23.19 9.74
C VAL A 344 -4.98 23.01 9.12
N ILE A 345 -4.93 22.28 8.01
CA ILE A 345 -3.73 22.17 7.19
C ILE A 345 -3.56 23.55 6.52
N TYR A 346 -2.86 24.43 7.23
CA TYR A 346 -2.47 25.74 6.75
C TYR A 346 -1.67 25.56 5.44
N SER A 347 -2.10 26.25 4.37
CA SER A 347 -1.27 26.35 3.16
C SER A 347 0.07 26.98 3.53
N ALA A 348 1.11 26.68 2.75
CA ALA A 348 2.43 27.29 2.89
C ALA A 348 2.34 28.83 2.92
N ASP A 349 1.41 29.41 2.16
CA ASP A 349 1.14 30.85 2.10
C ASP A 349 0.66 31.40 3.46
N THR A 350 -0.27 30.68 4.12
CA THR A 350 -0.79 31.07 5.44
C THR A 350 0.26 30.93 6.54
N LEU A 351 1.14 29.93 6.47
CA LEU A 351 2.30 29.82 7.38
C LEU A 351 3.30 30.97 7.14
N GLY A 352 3.59 31.30 5.87
CA GLY A 352 4.45 32.43 5.50
C GLY A 352 3.90 33.77 6.00
N MET A 353 2.58 33.98 5.89
CA MET A 353 1.88 35.18 6.41
C MET A 353 2.01 35.30 7.93
N VAL A 354 1.81 34.21 8.69
CA VAL A 354 1.93 34.23 10.16
C VAL A 354 3.39 34.43 10.60
N VAL A 355 4.37 33.80 9.94
CA VAL A 355 5.79 33.97 10.30
C VAL A 355 6.27 35.40 10.01
N THR A 356 5.97 35.94 8.83
CA THR A 356 6.41 37.30 8.45
C THR A 356 5.79 38.37 9.35
N THR A 357 4.47 38.32 9.60
CA THR A 357 3.81 39.26 10.52
C THR A 357 4.35 39.14 11.94
N SER A 358 4.63 37.94 12.45
CA SER A 358 5.20 37.73 13.78
C SER A 358 6.62 38.31 13.92
N VAL A 359 7.47 38.14 12.90
CA VAL A 359 8.82 38.73 12.88
C VAL A 359 8.76 40.26 12.82
N VAL A 360 7.89 40.84 11.99
CA VAL A 360 7.71 42.30 11.93
C VAL A 360 7.19 42.85 13.27
N ALA A 361 6.19 42.20 13.87
CA ALA A 361 5.64 42.62 15.17
C ALA A 361 6.70 42.59 16.28
N THR A 362 7.48 41.50 16.38
CA THR A 362 8.55 41.38 17.39
C THR A 362 9.67 42.40 17.19
N LEU A 363 10.06 42.72 15.95
CA LEU A 363 11.02 43.78 15.66
C LEU A 363 10.51 45.17 16.07
N VAL A 364 9.24 45.50 15.78
CA VAL A 364 8.63 46.77 16.16
C VAL A 364 8.51 46.89 17.70
N ILE A 365 8.02 45.85 18.37
CA ILE A 365 7.90 45.82 19.84
C ILE A 365 9.29 45.92 20.50
N GLY A 366 10.27 45.18 19.99
CA GLY A 366 11.66 45.24 20.47
C GLY A 366 12.30 46.62 20.29
N PHE A 367 12.08 47.28 19.14
CA PHE A 367 12.55 48.64 18.90
C PHE A 367 11.89 49.66 19.83
N VAL A 368 10.57 49.59 20.02
CA VAL A 368 9.83 50.49 20.93
C VAL A 368 10.29 50.28 22.38
N ALA A 369 10.38 49.04 22.85
CA ALA A 369 10.86 48.73 24.20
C ALA A 369 12.32 49.21 24.41
N GLY A 370 13.21 48.94 23.45
CA GLY A 370 14.60 49.41 23.46
C GLY A 370 14.71 50.94 23.45
N TYR A 371 13.86 51.63 22.68
CA TYR A 371 13.80 53.09 22.64
C TYR A 371 13.39 53.69 24.00
N PHE A 372 12.35 53.12 24.65
CA PHE A 372 11.93 53.55 25.98
C PHE A 372 13.00 53.25 27.04
N CYS A 373 13.65 52.07 26.99
CA CYS A 373 14.71 51.71 27.93
C CYS A 373 15.94 52.62 27.77
N SER A 374 16.34 52.94 26.52
CA SER A 374 17.39 53.90 26.21
C SER A 374 17.07 55.32 26.73
N ARG A 375 15.81 55.77 26.58
CA ARG A 375 15.33 57.03 27.18
C ARG A 375 15.32 57.02 28.71
N HIS A 376 15.11 55.86 29.33
CA HIS A 376 15.16 55.71 30.79
C HIS A 376 16.60 55.85 31.31
N PHE A 377 17.55 55.10 30.75
CA PHE A 377 18.95 55.15 31.20
C PHE A 377 19.66 56.47 30.88
N ARG A 378 19.28 57.19 29.81
CA ARG A 378 19.79 58.55 29.54
C ARG A 378 19.44 59.59 30.61
N LYS A 379 18.47 59.36 31.51
CA LYS A 379 18.16 60.30 32.61
C LYS A 379 19.09 60.18 33.82
N ASN A 380 19.72 59.03 34.04
CA ASN A 380 20.47 58.76 35.29
C ASN A 380 21.99 58.98 35.16
N ALA A 381 22.46 59.54 34.04
CA ALA A 381 23.88 59.74 33.74
C ALA A 381 24.47 61.09 34.20
N TYR A 382 23.69 61.92 34.91
CA TYR A 382 24.08 63.29 35.30
C TYR A 382 24.02 63.58 36.81
N THR A 383 23.96 62.54 37.66
CA THR A 383 24.04 62.68 39.13
C THR A 383 24.93 61.58 39.72
N ASN A 384 26.25 61.79 39.68
CA ASN A 384 27.25 61.39 40.70
C ASN A 384 28.67 61.62 40.14
N MET A 385 29.31 62.71 40.57
CA MET A 385 30.73 62.98 40.36
C MET A 385 31.46 62.81 41.69
N PRO A 386 32.72 62.32 41.68
CA PRO A 386 33.75 63.04 42.43
C PRO A 386 34.81 63.65 41.51
N LEU A 387 35.28 64.84 41.88
CA LEU A 387 36.28 65.60 41.15
C LEU A 387 37.69 65.17 41.55
N HIS A 388 38.53 64.78 40.59
CA HIS A 388 39.97 64.98 40.72
C HIS A 388 40.63 65.28 39.36
N ASN A 389 41.41 66.36 39.36
CA ASN A 389 42.34 66.81 38.33
C ASN A 389 43.60 67.29 39.11
N PRO A 390 44.71 67.72 38.49
CA PRO A 390 45.09 67.61 37.07
C PRO A 390 46.50 66.99 36.86
N HIS A 391 46.83 66.59 35.62
CA HIS A 391 47.94 67.18 34.82
C HIS A 391 48.40 66.35 33.61
N ASN A 392 48.63 67.07 32.51
CA ASN A 392 49.74 66.99 31.54
C ASN A 392 50.09 65.66 30.79
N SER A 393 49.94 65.77 29.46
CA SER A 393 50.98 65.49 28.45
C SER A 393 51.32 64.05 27.98
N ALA A 394 50.95 63.83 26.71
CA ALA A 394 51.82 63.43 25.60
C ALA A 394 52.35 61.97 25.42
N LEU A 395 52.08 61.46 24.21
CA LEU A 395 52.94 60.68 23.29
C LEU A 395 53.54 59.32 23.70
N ASN A 396 53.23 58.33 22.83
CA ASN A 396 54.03 57.17 22.41
C ASN A 396 54.35 56.06 23.43
N GLY A 397 54.48 54.82 22.91
CA GLY A 397 55.00 53.66 23.63
C GLY A 397 54.46 52.33 23.12
N GLU A 398 55.21 51.61 22.29
CA GLU A 398 54.97 50.19 21.98
C GLU A 398 55.71 49.28 22.97
N GLY A 399 55.12 48.11 23.26
CA GLY A 399 55.86 46.92 23.69
C GLY A 399 56.22 46.80 25.18
N GLY A 400 56.33 45.55 25.64
CA GLY A 400 56.81 45.19 26.98
C GLY A 400 55.95 44.13 27.66
N ALA A 401 56.41 42.87 27.64
CA ALA A 401 55.81 41.77 28.40
C ALA A 401 56.75 41.32 29.53
N SER A 402 56.23 41.03 30.73
CA SER A 402 56.79 40.06 31.71
C SER A 402 55.94 39.92 32.98
N TYR A 403 55.66 38.67 33.38
CA TYR A 403 55.86 38.03 34.71
C TYR A 403 55.79 38.88 36.00
N LEU A 404 55.16 38.46 37.12
CA LEU A 404 55.05 37.10 37.71
C LEU A 404 53.88 36.95 38.74
N SER A 405 53.62 35.71 39.17
CA SER A 405 52.57 35.21 40.11
C SER A 405 53.08 35.07 41.58
N PRO A 406 52.52 34.24 42.52
CA PRO A 406 51.16 33.68 42.76
C PRO A 406 50.69 33.68 44.26
N CYS A 407 49.45 33.22 44.54
CA CYS A 407 49.05 32.26 45.62
C CYS A 407 47.53 31.96 45.49
N ALA A 408 47.06 30.71 45.25
CA ALA A 408 46.80 29.62 46.22
C ALA A 408 45.57 29.88 47.15
N ASN A 409 44.60 28.98 47.42
CA ASN A 409 44.27 27.56 47.08
C ASN A 409 42.81 27.30 47.56
N ASN A 410 42.01 26.26 47.26
CA ASN A 410 41.89 25.25 46.18
C ASN A 410 40.55 24.45 46.36
N LYS A 411 39.85 24.03 45.28
CA LYS A 411 38.97 22.83 45.28
C LYS A 411 38.63 22.28 43.87
N SER A 412 38.15 21.03 43.84
CA SER A 412 38.15 20.01 42.77
C SER A 412 36.74 19.66 42.24
N ILE A 413 36.48 18.91 41.14
CA ILE A 413 37.27 18.36 40.00
C ILE A 413 36.35 18.08 38.78
N ASN A 414 36.94 18.09 37.57
CA ASN A 414 36.53 17.59 36.24
C ASN A 414 35.18 16.84 36.01
N LEU A 415 34.54 17.17 34.88
CA LEU A 415 33.83 16.18 34.04
C LEU A 415 34.83 15.60 33.00
N LEU A 416 34.68 14.31 32.64
CA LEU A 416 35.50 13.67 31.61
C LEU A 416 34.76 13.61 30.27
N VAL A 417 35.38 14.14 29.22
CA VAL A 417 35.00 13.93 27.81
C VAL A 417 35.62 12.61 27.33
N ASN A 418 34.95 11.91 26.40
CA ASN A 418 35.66 10.98 25.52
C ASN A 418 35.06 10.96 24.11
N VAL A 419 35.92 11.02 23.08
CA VAL A 419 35.57 11.08 21.66
C VAL A 419 36.54 10.19 20.86
N PRO A 420 36.06 9.28 20.00
CA PRO A 420 36.87 8.63 18.97
C PRO A 420 36.91 9.46 17.65
N PRO A 421 38.00 9.45 16.86
CA PRO A 421 38.27 10.48 15.85
C PRO A 421 37.99 10.09 14.38
N LYS A 422 38.06 11.09 13.49
CA LYS A 422 38.12 10.96 12.02
C LYS A 422 39.48 10.44 11.53
N ASN A 423 39.51 9.83 10.33
CA ASN A 423 40.22 10.34 9.12
C ASN A 423 40.14 9.33 7.94
N THR A 424 39.55 9.69 6.78
CA THR A 424 40.17 10.09 5.47
C THR A 424 40.96 8.98 4.75
N ILE A 425 40.92 8.79 3.41
CA ILE A 425 40.64 9.73 2.30
C ILE A 425 40.10 8.99 1.03
N ASP A 426 39.36 9.72 0.17
CA ASP A 426 39.03 9.62 -1.28
C ASP A 426 39.26 8.31 -2.12
N LYS A 427 38.49 7.95 -3.16
CA LYS A 427 37.95 8.79 -4.28
C LYS A 427 36.68 8.25 -4.97
N ASN A 428 35.83 9.20 -5.40
CA ASN A 428 34.95 9.28 -6.58
C ASN A 428 34.36 8.02 -7.26
N ALA A 429 33.03 7.89 -7.21
CA ALA A 429 32.20 7.53 -8.37
C ALA A 429 30.77 8.13 -8.21
N ASN A 430 30.19 8.66 -9.29
CA ASN A 430 28.85 9.27 -9.26
C ASN A 430 27.75 8.24 -9.58
N THR A 431 26.82 7.99 -8.64
CA THR A 431 25.49 7.44 -8.92
C THR A 431 24.51 7.87 -7.84
N SER A 432 23.53 8.70 -8.18
CA SER A 432 22.39 9.02 -7.30
C SER A 432 21.46 7.81 -7.22
N SER A 433 21.19 7.32 -6.00
CA SER A 433 20.23 6.24 -5.77
C SER A 433 19.20 6.66 -4.73
N ASP A 434 18.01 7.07 -5.21
CA ASP A 434 16.85 7.39 -4.39
C ASP A 434 16.25 6.10 -3.81
N ASN A 435 16.91 5.56 -2.78
CA ASN A 435 16.51 4.35 -2.06
C ASN A 435 15.36 4.61 -1.07
N ASN A 436 14.29 5.25 -1.52
CA ASN A 436 13.02 5.34 -0.78
C ASN A 436 12.12 4.13 -1.05
N LYS A 437 12.70 2.92 -0.94
CA LYS A 437 11.91 1.69 -0.81
C LYS A 437 11.52 1.51 0.65
N THR A 438 10.27 1.82 0.97
CA THR A 438 9.65 1.50 2.24
C THR A 438 9.77 -0.01 2.50
N LEU A 439 10.38 -0.40 3.62
CA LEU A 439 10.41 -1.81 4.02
C LEU A 439 8.99 -2.27 4.35
N GLN A 440 8.37 -3.03 3.45
CA GLN A 440 7.16 -3.79 3.75
C GLN A 440 7.45 -4.74 4.92
N LYS A 441 6.71 -4.56 6.03
CA LYS A 441 6.82 -5.42 7.20
C LYS A 441 6.24 -6.80 6.90
N VAL A 442 7.07 -7.72 6.42
CA VAL A 442 6.70 -9.13 6.24
C VAL A 442 6.33 -9.71 7.61
N LYS A 443 5.02 -9.84 7.87
CA LYS A 443 4.52 -10.60 9.01
C LYS A 443 4.95 -12.06 8.85
N LYS A 444 5.67 -12.58 9.85
CA LYS A 444 6.09 -13.99 9.92
C LYS A 444 5.60 -14.56 11.25
N THR A 445 4.52 -15.32 11.21
CA THR A 445 4.20 -16.26 12.28
C THR A 445 4.92 -17.56 11.98
N TYR A 446 5.49 -18.20 13.01
CA TYR A 446 6.05 -19.54 12.93
C TYR A 446 5.08 -20.50 13.64
N ILE A 447 4.90 -21.69 13.06
CA ILE A 447 4.05 -22.79 13.56
C ILE A 447 4.96 -24.01 13.75
#